data_AF-M0BX26-F1
#
_entry.id   AF-M0BX26-F1
#
_cell.length_a   1.000
_cell.length_b   1.000
_cell.length_c   1.000
_cell.angle_alpha   90.00
_cell.angle_beta   90.00
_cell.angle_gamma   90.00
#
_symmetry.space_group_name_H-M   'P 1'
#
loop_
_entity.id
_entity.type
_entity.pdbx_description
1 polymer ?
#
loop_
_entity_poly.entity_id
_entity_poly.type
_entity_poly.pdbx_seq_one_letter_code
_entity_poly.pdbx_strand_id
1 'polypeptide(L)'
;MNSSDEGGYVHDPAAFDGDGERADVADDDSTAEPPHPEAADREFDWRGWTVVGMIVLTFIVAPAAITFWPPDVGYRFALLSLPLFPAVLLALTAVWGTTRP
;
A
#
# COMPACT_ATOMS: atom_id res chain seq x y z
N MET A 1 -42.49 -7.68 9.32
CA MET A 1 -41.38 -6.92 9.93
C MET A 1 -41.42 -7.17 11.43
N ASN A 2 -40.52 -8.00 11.95
CA ASN A 2 -39.66 -7.68 13.09
C ASN A 2 -38.63 -8.81 13.25
N SER A 3 -37.35 -8.50 13.13
CA SER A 3 -36.25 -9.43 13.44
C SER A 3 -36.18 -9.59 14.96
N SER A 4 -36.12 -10.83 15.44
CA SER A 4 -35.70 -11.13 16.81
C SER A 4 -34.17 -11.04 16.87
N ASP A 5 -33.65 -9.83 17.05
CA ASP A 5 -32.27 -9.62 17.52
C ASP A 5 -32.30 -9.61 19.06
N GLU A 6 -32.26 -10.79 19.68
CA GLU A 6 -32.12 -10.96 21.13
C GLU A 6 -30.65 -10.95 21.60
N GLY A 7 -29.74 -10.47 20.75
CA GLY A 7 -28.37 -10.14 21.07
C GLY A 7 -28.14 -8.64 20.97
N GLY A 8 -28.88 -7.84 21.75
CA GLY A 8 -28.70 -6.39 21.81
C GLY A 8 -27.26 -6.05 22.14
N TYR A 9 -26.59 -5.28 21.27
CA TYR A 9 -25.24 -4.82 21.50
C TYR A 9 -25.23 -3.88 22.71
N VAL A 10 -24.86 -4.42 23.88
CA VAL A 10 -24.71 -3.63 25.11
C VAL A 10 -23.25 -3.20 25.19
N HIS A 11 -23.02 -1.89 25.07
CA HIS A 11 -21.73 -1.31 25.42
C HIS A 11 -21.52 -1.46 26.93
N ASP A 12 -20.67 -2.42 27.32
CA ASP A 12 -20.17 -2.53 28.68
C ASP A 12 -18.81 -1.80 28.78
N PRO A 13 -18.75 -0.58 29.32
CA PRO A 13 -17.49 0.15 29.46
C PRO A 13 -16.55 -0.51 30.47
N ALA A 14 -17.03 -1.43 31.32
CA ALA A 14 -16.18 -2.19 32.23
C ALA A 14 -15.48 -3.38 31.55
N ALA A 15 -15.87 -3.72 30.32
CA ALA A 15 -15.21 -4.75 29.52
C ALA A 15 -13.90 -4.25 28.87
N PHE A 16 -13.54 -2.98 29.06
CA PHE A 16 -12.32 -2.37 28.55
C PHE A 16 -11.47 -1.84 29.70
N ASP A 17 -10.16 -2.00 29.60
CA ASP A 17 -9.21 -1.42 30.54
C ASP A 17 -8.96 0.09 30.27
N GLY A 18 -8.10 0.70 31.10
CA GLY A 18 -7.86 2.14 31.07
C GLY A 18 -7.15 2.65 29.81
N ASP A 19 -6.56 1.74 29.04
CA ASP A 19 -5.94 1.92 27.73
C ASP A 19 -6.90 1.63 26.57
N GLY A 20 -8.09 1.11 26.86
CA GLY A 20 -9.17 0.89 25.89
C GLY A 20 -9.09 -0.45 25.18
N GLU A 21 -8.25 -1.38 25.66
CA GLU A 21 -8.17 -2.75 25.20
C GLU A 21 -9.25 -3.59 25.92
N ARG A 22 -9.78 -4.61 25.25
CA ARG A 22 -10.80 -5.46 25.87
C ARG A 22 -10.15 -6.30 26.97
N ALA A 23 -10.64 -6.22 28.20
CA ALA A 23 -10.14 -7.03 29.29
C ALA A 23 -10.44 -8.51 29.00
N ASP A 24 -9.39 -9.33 28.93
CA ASP A 24 -9.48 -10.77 28.63
C ASP A 24 -10.28 -11.50 29.72
N VAL A 25 -11.59 -11.67 29.50
CA VAL A 25 -12.40 -12.58 30.30
C VAL A 25 -12.02 -13.99 29.85
N ALA A 26 -11.30 -14.70 30.71
CA ALA A 26 -10.98 -16.11 30.53
C ALA A 26 -12.26 -16.96 30.61
N ASP A 27 -13.02 -16.97 29.52
CA ASP A 27 -14.06 -17.96 29.26
C ASP A 27 -13.63 -18.86 28.10
N ASP A 28 -13.80 -20.14 28.36
CA ASP A 28 -13.28 -21.31 27.66
C ASP A 28 -13.81 -21.37 26.20
N ASP A 29 -12.93 -21.72 25.26
CA ASP A 29 -13.24 -22.16 23.88
C ASP A 29 -13.70 -21.12 22.82
N SER A 30 -13.08 -19.93 22.74
CA SER A 30 -13.27 -19.05 21.55
C SER A 30 -12.13 -18.08 21.17
N THR A 31 -10.92 -18.18 21.74
CA THR A 31 -9.78 -17.32 21.37
C THR A 31 -8.98 -17.81 20.16
N ALA A 32 -9.64 -18.40 19.17
CA ALA A 32 -9.11 -18.41 17.81
C ALA A 32 -9.69 -17.18 17.12
N GLU A 33 -9.07 -16.01 17.36
CA GLU A 33 -9.27 -14.84 16.52
C GLU A 33 -9.20 -15.34 15.07
N PRO A 34 -10.30 -15.28 14.29
CA PRO A 34 -10.28 -15.77 12.92
C PRO A 34 -9.14 -15.03 12.23
N PRO A 35 -8.18 -15.72 11.57
CA PRO A 35 -6.98 -15.09 11.06
C PRO A 35 -7.41 -13.90 10.22
N HIS A 36 -7.12 -12.70 10.73
CA HIS A 36 -7.60 -11.48 10.10
C HIS A 36 -7.05 -11.51 8.66
N PRO A 37 -7.89 -11.49 7.62
CA PRO A 37 -7.43 -11.67 6.23
C PRO A 37 -6.42 -10.60 5.79
N GLU A 38 -6.31 -9.53 6.57
CA GLU A 38 -5.32 -8.46 6.48
C GLU A 38 -3.89 -8.93 6.85
N ALA A 39 -3.75 -9.89 7.76
CA ALA A 39 -2.49 -10.24 8.43
C ALA A 39 -1.69 -11.36 7.73
N ALA A 40 -2.33 -12.14 6.86
CA ALA A 40 -1.69 -13.35 6.33
C ALA A 40 -0.60 -13.07 5.26
N ASP A 41 -0.81 -12.24 4.23
CA ASP A 41 0.16 -12.18 3.10
C ASP A 41 0.13 -10.84 2.29
N ARG A 42 0.43 -9.71 2.95
CA ARG A 42 0.85 -8.48 2.23
C ARG A 42 2.31 -8.14 2.53
N GLU A 43 3.20 -9.09 2.27
CA GLU A 43 4.62 -8.77 2.21
C GLU A 43 4.93 -7.89 0.99
N PHE A 44 5.92 -7.00 1.15
CA PHE A 44 6.36 -6.12 0.07
C PHE A 44 7.19 -6.92 -0.94
N ASP A 45 6.49 -7.53 -1.90
CA ASP A 45 7.08 -8.41 -2.90
C ASP A 45 8.04 -7.70 -3.86
N TRP A 46 8.71 -8.50 -4.71
CA TRP A 46 9.56 -8.03 -5.81
C TRP A 46 8.84 -7.04 -6.76
N ARG A 47 7.50 -7.11 -6.88
CA ARG A 47 6.69 -6.16 -7.66
C ARG A 47 6.69 -4.78 -7.02
N GLY A 48 6.58 -4.70 -5.69
CA GLY A 48 6.69 -3.46 -4.93
C GLY A 48 8.08 -2.85 -5.09
N TRP A 49 9.13 -3.66 -4.97
CA TRP A 49 10.50 -3.22 -5.20
C TRP A 49 10.76 -2.72 -6.63
N THR A 50 10.12 -3.34 -7.63
CA THR A 50 10.20 -2.89 -9.03
C THR A 50 9.63 -1.47 -9.17
N VAL A 51 8.48 -1.19 -8.56
CA VAL A 51 7.89 0.16 -8.57
C VAL A 51 8.81 1.16 -7.88
N VAL A 52 9.39 0.81 -6.73
CA VAL A 52 10.36 1.66 -6.02
C VAL A 52 11.58 1.98 -6.88
N GLY A 53 12.15 0.98 -7.56
CA GLY A 53 13.25 1.18 -8.51
C GLY A 53 12.87 2.16 -9.63
N MET A 54 11.62 2.09 -10.10
CA MET A 54 11.13 2.96 -11.16
C MET A 54 10.84 4.39 -10.69
N ILE A 55 10.47 4.57 -9.42
CA ILE A 55 10.40 5.89 -8.78
C ILE A 55 11.79 6.52 -8.75
N VAL A 56 12.82 5.79 -8.32
CA VAL A 56 14.21 6.27 -8.30
C VAL A 56 14.68 6.63 -9.72
N LEU A 57 14.40 5.78 -10.71
CA LEU A 57 14.71 6.07 -12.10
C LEU A 57 14.06 7.38 -12.58
N THR A 58 12.78 7.57 -12.26
CA THR A 58 11.97 8.69 -12.76
C THR A 58 12.32 10.02 -12.09
N PHE A 59 12.49 10.03 -10.78
CA PHE A 59 12.65 11.26 -10.00
C PHE A 59 14.10 11.62 -9.66
N ILE A 60 15.03 10.67 -9.81
CA ILE A 60 16.44 10.91 -9.47
C ILE A 60 17.31 10.74 -10.73
N VAL A 61 17.25 9.57 -11.38
CA VAL A 61 18.15 9.27 -12.50
C VAL A 61 17.85 10.15 -13.72
N ALA A 62 16.58 10.30 -14.11
CA ALA A 62 16.23 11.13 -15.26
C ALA A 62 16.58 12.63 -15.07
N PRO A 63 16.26 13.28 -13.92
CA PRO A 63 16.70 14.65 -13.66
C PRO A 63 18.22 14.81 -13.58
N ALA A 64 18.92 13.84 -12.96
CA ALA A 64 20.38 13.85 -12.91
C ALA A 64 20.98 13.74 -14.31
N ALA A 65 20.43 12.88 -15.17
CA ALA A 65 20.88 12.71 -16.54
C ALA A 65 20.74 14.01 -17.36
N ILE A 66 19.59 14.71 -17.24
CA ILE A 66 19.38 16.02 -17.90
C ILE A 66 20.39 17.06 -17.43
N THR A 67 20.73 17.03 -16.13
CA THR A 67 21.62 18.01 -15.51
C THR A 67 23.09 17.79 -15.89
N PHE A 68 23.56 16.54 -15.85
CA PHE A 68 24.98 16.21 -16.02
C PHE A 68 25.34 15.79 -17.45
N TRP A 69 24.37 15.36 -18.26
CA TRP A 69 24.54 15.07 -19.69
C TRP A 69 23.54 15.89 -20.51
N PRO A 70 23.74 17.21 -20.61
CA PRO A 70 22.87 18.04 -21.41
C PRO A 70 22.92 17.53 -22.86
N PRO A 71 21.77 17.13 -23.43
CA PRO A 71 21.76 16.60 -24.78
C PRO A 71 22.02 17.73 -25.78
N ASP A 72 22.88 17.45 -26.76
CA ASP A 72 23.12 18.32 -27.92
C ASP A 72 21.88 18.37 -28.86
N VAL A 73 20.92 17.45 -28.65
CA VAL A 73 19.63 17.43 -29.34
C VAL A 73 18.63 18.40 -28.70
N GLY A 74 17.85 19.07 -29.55
CA GLY A 74 17.03 20.22 -29.17
C GLY A 74 16.16 20.02 -27.91
N TYR A 75 16.01 21.12 -27.16
CA TYR A 75 15.32 21.28 -25.87
C TYR A 75 14.03 20.43 -25.69
N ARG A 76 13.29 20.19 -26.77
CA ARG A 76 12.06 19.39 -26.81
C ARG A 76 12.31 17.91 -26.49
N PHE A 77 13.37 17.31 -27.01
CA PHE A 77 13.70 15.90 -26.71
C PHE A 77 14.23 15.75 -25.28
N ALA A 78 15.09 16.68 -24.87
CA ALA A 78 15.71 16.71 -23.54
C ALA A 78 14.69 16.84 -22.39
N LEU A 79 13.80 17.81 -22.50
CA LEU A 79 12.89 18.17 -21.41
C LEU A 79 11.52 17.51 -21.53
N LEU A 80 11.18 16.93 -22.67
CA LEU A 80 9.91 16.22 -22.83
C LEU A 80 10.11 14.71 -22.84
N SER A 81 10.96 14.16 -23.73
CA SER A 81 11.06 12.70 -23.89
C SER A 81 11.77 12.02 -22.71
N LEU A 82 12.84 12.64 -22.22
CA LEU A 82 13.67 12.12 -21.13
C LEU A 82 12.93 12.00 -19.79
N PRO A 83 12.02 12.92 -19.40
CA PRO A 83 11.13 12.71 -18.26
C PRO A 83 9.84 11.95 -18.61
N LEU A 84 9.27 12.09 -19.81
CA LEU A 84 8.01 11.43 -20.18
C LEU A 84 8.16 9.92 -20.28
N PHE A 85 9.24 9.42 -20.88
CA PHE A 85 9.47 8.00 -21.07
C PHE A 85 9.52 7.21 -19.75
N PRO A 86 10.37 7.55 -18.77
CA PRO A 86 10.39 6.85 -17.48
C PRO A 86 9.07 7.02 -16.71
N ALA A 87 8.38 8.16 -16.85
CA ALA A 87 7.07 8.35 -16.21
C ALA A 87 6.00 7.41 -16.77
N VAL A 88 5.94 7.21 -18.09
CA VAL A 88 5.02 6.24 -18.72
C VAL A 88 5.34 4.82 -18.25
N LEU A 89 6.62 4.45 -18.22
CA LEU A 89 7.03 3.15 -17.71
C LEU A 89 6.63 2.98 -16.24
N LEU A 90 6.89 3.97 -15.40
CA LEU A 90 6.51 3.99 -13.99
C LEU A 90 5.00 3.75 -13.84
N ALA A 91 4.16 4.48 -14.60
CA ALA A 91 2.71 4.32 -14.57
C ALA A 91 2.28 2.89 -14.93
N LEU A 92 2.84 2.33 -16.00
CA LEU A 92 2.54 0.95 -16.42
C LEU A 92 2.99 -0.08 -15.37
N THR A 93 4.20 0.07 -14.81
CA THR A 93 4.69 -0.81 -13.75
C THR A 93 3.90 -0.70 -12.46
N ALA A 94 3.38 0.49 -12.12
CA ALA A 94 2.54 0.69 -10.96
C ALA A 94 1.18 -0.02 -11.13
N VAL A 95 0.54 0.14 -12.30
CA VAL A 95 -0.71 -0.58 -12.62
C VAL A 95 -0.48 -2.09 -12.63
N TRP A 96 0.61 -2.55 -13.23
CA TRP A 96 0.97 -3.95 -13.16
C TRP A 96 1.24 -4.38 -11.71
N GLY A 97 1.89 -3.57 -10.87
CA GLY A 97 2.16 -3.92 -9.47
C GLY A 97 0.90 -4.20 -8.66
N THR A 98 -0.23 -3.61 -9.01
CA THR A 98 -1.51 -3.79 -8.30
C THR A 98 -2.37 -4.95 -8.83
N THR A 99 -2.09 -5.48 -10.03
CA THR A 99 -2.83 -6.64 -10.57
C THR A 99 -2.33 -7.94 -9.95
N ARG A 100 -2.82 -8.27 -8.74
CA ARG A 100 -2.73 -9.64 -8.19
C ARG A 100 -3.74 -10.54 -8.94
N PRO A 101 -3.34 -11.71 -9.47
CA PRO A 101 -4.32 -12.72 -9.90
C PRO A 101 -5.14 -13.23 -8.72
#